data_AF-A0A543G7K8-F1
#
_entry.id   AF-A0A543G7K8-F1
#
_cell.length_a   1.000
_cell.length_b   1.000
_cell.length_c   1.000
_cell.angle_alpha   90.00
_cell.angle_beta   90.00
_cell.angle_gamma   90.00
#
_symmetry.space_group_name_H-M   'P 1'
#
loop_
_entity.id
_entity.type
_entity.pdbx_description
1 polymer ?
#
loop_
_entity_poly.entity_id
_entity_poly.type
_entity_poly.pdbx_seq_one_letter_code
_entity_poly.pdbx_strand_id
1 'polypeptide(L)'
;MTMYDNQNTFEKSFDKDYLTEDLIQAQWAEFIELKKLITKLYIQKGSPITILDLGIGNARIPKHLSGIDEIWSKIAQYDGTDNAMACVELSNKVLEALQIHDKAKAYWFDAKNLTQLAENPTQNLDYQ
;
A
#
# COMPACT_ATOMS: atom_id res chain seq x y z
N MET A 1 -5.44 16.36 14.36
CA MET A 1 -4.68 16.76 13.18
C MET A 1 -3.60 15.73 12.94
N THR A 2 -3.76 14.94 11.88
CA THR A 2 -2.71 14.08 11.34
C THR A 2 -1.68 14.91 10.56
N MET A 3 -0.52 14.33 10.26
CA MET A 3 0.58 15.01 9.54
C MET A 3 0.14 15.52 8.15
N TYR A 4 -0.74 14.78 7.48
CA TYR A 4 -1.15 15.04 6.10
C TYR A 4 -2.48 15.79 5.97
N ASP A 5 -3.12 16.18 7.08
CA ASP A 5 -4.25 17.12 7.07
C ASP A 5 -3.82 18.53 6.61
N ASN A 6 -2.52 18.82 6.62
CA ASN A 6 -1.95 20.05 6.11
C ASN A 6 -1.50 19.89 4.65
N GLN A 7 -2.13 20.63 3.74
CA GLN A 7 -1.87 20.57 2.30
C GLN A 7 -0.40 20.83 1.93
N ASN A 8 0.27 21.79 2.57
CA ASN A 8 1.69 22.09 2.30
C ASN A 8 2.59 20.95 2.75
N THR A 9 2.30 20.32 3.89
CA THR A 9 3.02 19.12 4.35
C THR A 9 2.80 17.96 3.38
N PHE A 10 1.56 17.76 2.93
CA PHE A 10 1.20 16.70 1.98
C PHE A 10 1.95 16.85 0.64
N GLU A 11 1.89 18.02 0.02
CA GLU A 11 2.53 18.30 -1.27
C GLU A 11 4.04 18.08 -1.21
N LYS A 12 4.70 18.59 -0.16
CA LYS A 12 6.15 18.41 0.04
C LYS A 12 6.56 16.97 0.33
N SER A 13 5.70 16.20 1.01
CA SER A 13 6.02 14.82 1.39
C SER A 13 6.07 13.86 0.20
N PHE A 14 5.43 14.21 -0.90
CA PHE A 14 5.39 13.39 -2.12
C PHE A 14 6.11 14.04 -3.31
N ASP A 15 6.83 15.14 -3.07
CA ASP A 15 7.74 15.73 -4.03
C ASP A 15 8.95 14.80 -4.25
N LYS A 16 9.12 14.37 -5.49
CA LYS A 16 10.18 13.41 -5.87
C LYS A 16 11.57 14.04 -5.84
N ASP A 17 11.66 15.37 -5.92
CA ASP A 17 12.93 16.09 -5.93
C ASP A 17 13.51 16.25 -4.51
N TYR A 18 12.82 15.73 -3.49
CA TYR A 18 13.18 15.90 -2.08
C TYR A 18 13.75 14.63 -1.40
N LEU A 19 13.85 13.51 -2.12
CA LEU A 19 14.43 12.29 -1.55
C LEU A 19 15.97 12.35 -1.62
N THR A 20 16.62 12.21 -0.46
CA THR A 20 18.07 12.02 -0.41
C THR A 20 18.46 10.68 -1.03
N GLU A 21 19.72 10.57 -1.48
CA GLU A 21 20.24 9.32 -2.03
C GLU A 21 20.09 8.15 -1.06
N ASP A 22 20.35 8.38 0.23
CA ASP A 22 20.18 7.37 1.29
C ASP A 22 18.74 6.86 1.38
N LEU A 23 17.75 7.76 1.29
CA LEU A 23 16.33 7.38 1.31
C LEU A 23 15.96 6.58 0.06
N ILE A 24 16.49 6.94 -1.10
CA ILE A 24 16.30 6.19 -2.34
C ILE A 24 16.88 4.78 -2.19
N GLN A 25 18.11 4.65 -1.69
CA GLN A 25 18.76 3.35 -1.47
C GLN A 25 17.97 2.49 -0.46
N ALA A 26 17.47 3.09 0.62
CA ALA A 26 16.64 2.40 1.60
C ALA A 26 15.33 1.87 0.97
N GLN A 27 14.65 2.68 0.16
CA GLN A 27 13.45 2.25 -0.57
C GLN A 27 13.72 1.10 -1.54
N TRP A 28 14.88 1.10 -2.22
CA TRP A 28 15.29 0.00 -3.09
C TRP A 28 15.60 -1.28 -2.31
N ALA A 29 16.30 -1.17 -1.19
CA ALA A 29 16.61 -2.31 -0.33
C ALA A 29 15.34 -2.96 0.23
N GLU A 30 14.41 -2.14 0.72
CA GLU A 30 13.07 -2.59 1.14
C GLU A 30 12.36 -3.34 0.01
N PHE A 31 12.36 -2.77 -1.20
CA PHE A 31 11.69 -3.39 -2.35
C PHE A 31 12.31 -4.73 -2.76
N ILE A 32 13.63 -4.87 -2.66
CA ILE A 32 14.34 -6.13 -2.92
C ILE A 32 13.90 -7.21 -1.92
N GLU A 33 13.89 -6.89 -0.63
CA GLU A 33 13.51 -7.85 0.41
C GLU A 33 12.03 -8.21 0.36
N LEU A 34 11.15 -7.23 0.07
CA LEU A 34 9.72 -7.47 -0.09
C LEU A 34 9.43 -8.48 -1.21
N LYS A 35 10.08 -8.36 -2.37
CA LYS A 35 9.93 -9.33 -3.48
C LYS A 35 10.36 -10.74 -3.09
N LYS A 36 11.46 -10.88 -2.34
CA LYS A 36 11.92 -12.17 -1.81
C LYS A 36 10.89 -12.76 -0.86
N LEU A 37 10.32 -11.94 0.04
CA LEU A 37 9.29 -12.37 0.98
C LEU A 37 8.01 -12.82 0.27
N ILE A 38 7.51 -12.04 -0.70
CA ILE A 38 6.33 -12.39 -1.51
C ILE A 38 6.54 -13.76 -2.17
N THR A 39 7.70 -13.95 -2.80
CA THR A 39 8.05 -15.21 -3.48
C THR A 39 8.12 -16.37 -2.51
N LYS A 40 8.78 -16.19 -1.37
CA LYS A 40 8.87 -17.21 -0.32
C LYS A 40 7.49 -17.61 0.20
N LEU A 41 6.64 -16.64 0.54
CA LEU A 41 5.30 -16.89 1.07
C LEU A 41 4.39 -17.54 0.03
N TYR A 42 4.48 -17.13 -1.24
CA TYR A 42 3.78 -17.78 -2.35
C TYR A 42 4.16 -19.26 -2.46
N ILE A 43 5.45 -19.58 -2.45
CA ILE A 43 5.94 -20.97 -2.53
C ILE A 43 5.45 -21.78 -1.31
N GLN A 44 5.53 -21.21 -0.11
CA GLN A 44 5.10 -21.87 1.12
C GLN A 44 3.58 -22.12 1.16
N LYS A 45 2.78 -21.17 0.68
CA LYS A 45 1.32 -21.25 0.64
C LYS A 45 0.82 -22.09 -0.55
N GLY A 46 1.60 -22.19 -1.62
CA GLY A 46 1.21 -22.84 -2.89
C GLY A 46 0.15 -22.08 -3.68
N SER A 47 -0.12 -20.82 -3.33
CA SER A 47 -1.13 -19.97 -3.99
C SER A 47 -0.83 -18.49 -3.79
N PRO A 48 -1.41 -17.59 -4.62
CA PRO A 48 -1.24 -16.16 -4.47
C PRO A 48 -1.57 -15.63 -3.06
N ILE A 49 -0.79 -14.65 -2.59
CA ILE A 49 -0.90 -14.11 -1.22
C ILE A 49 -1.71 -12.81 -1.16
N THR A 50 -2.37 -12.55 -0.05
CA THR A 50 -3.03 -11.27 0.21
C THR A 50 -2.08 -10.39 1.03
N ILE A 51 -1.97 -9.12 0.67
CA ILE A 51 -1.12 -8.14 1.35
C ILE A 51 -2.00 -7.06 1.97
N LEU A 52 -1.72 -6.71 3.22
CA LEU A 52 -2.23 -5.51 3.89
C LEU A 52 -1.04 -4.54 4.08
N ASP A 53 -1.12 -3.38 3.45
CA ASP A 53 -0.14 -2.30 3.53
C ASP A 53 -0.65 -1.20 4.48
N LEU A 54 0.08 -0.97 5.57
CA LEU A 54 -0.29 0.00 6.61
C LEU A 54 0.53 1.28 6.41
N GLY A 55 -0.15 2.39 6.11
CA GLY A 55 0.50 3.63 5.69
C GLY A 55 0.87 3.60 4.21
N ILE A 56 -0.10 3.24 3.35
CA ILE A 56 0.10 3.12 1.89
C ILE A 56 0.62 4.42 1.24
N GLY A 57 0.38 5.58 1.86
CA GLY A 57 0.90 6.87 1.42
C GLY A 57 0.47 7.21 -0.02
N ASN A 58 1.42 7.23 -0.95
CA ASN A 58 1.18 7.50 -2.37
C ASN A 58 1.14 6.24 -3.26
N ALA A 59 0.92 5.06 -2.67
CA ALA A 59 0.90 3.78 -3.36
C ALA A 59 2.22 3.41 -4.06
N ARG A 60 3.38 3.86 -3.53
CA ARG A 60 4.71 3.55 -4.08
C ARG A 60 4.93 2.04 -4.28
N ILE A 61 4.62 1.24 -3.27
CA ILE A 61 4.85 -0.21 -3.31
C ILE A 61 4.00 -0.91 -4.38
N PRO A 62 2.66 -0.82 -4.36
CA PRO A 62 1.85 -1.49 -5.39
C PRO A 62 2.15 -0.94 -6.79
N LYS A 63 2.47 0.35 -6.93
CA LYS A 63 2.93 0.94 -8.20
C LYS A 63 4.18 0.26 -8.78
N HIS A 64 5.17 -0.05 -7.94
CA HIS A 64 6.38 -0.72 -8.41
C HIS A 64 6.19 -2.22 -8.60
N LEU A 65 5.42 -2.88 -7.72
CA LEU A 65 5.16 -4.32 -7.84
C LEU A 65 4.32 -4.66 -9.08
N SER A 66 3.33 -3.83 -9.43
CA SER A 66 2.46 -4.08 -10.58
C SER A 66 3.17 -4.04 -11.92
N GLY A 67 4.33 -3.36 -12.01
CA GLY A 67 5.18 -3.36 -13.19
C GLY A 67 6.05 -4.63 -13.34
N ILE A 68 5.94 -5.60 -12.43
CA ILE A 68 6.74 -6.83 -12.43
C ILE A 68 5.78 -8.02 -12.43
N ASP A 69 5.35 -8.46 -13.60
CA ASP A 69 4.37 -9.55 -13.77
C ASP A 69 4.68 -10.80 -12.95
N GLU A 70 5.97 -11.17 -12.89
CA GLU A 70 6.42 -12.33 -12.13
C GLU A 70 6.09 -12.21 -10.64
N ILE A 71 6.17 -11.01 -10.06
CA ILE A 71 5.83 -10.77 -8.65
C ILE A 71 4.34 -10.48 -8.50
N TRP A 72 3.77 -9.67 -9.39
CA TRP A 72 2.37 -9.26 -9.31
C TRP A 72 1.43 -10.46 -9.40
N SER A 73 1.74 -11.46 -10.24
CA SER A 73 0.98 -12.71 -10.34
C SER A 73 0.97 -13.54 -9.05
N LYS A 74 1.97 -13.36 -8.16
CA LYS A 74 2.05 -14.04 -6.85
C LYS A 74 1.19 -13.38 -5.77
N ILE A 75 0.63 -12.21 -6.05
CA ILE A 75 -0.30 -11.53 -5.16
C ILE A 75 -1.72 -11.93 -5.57
N ALA A 76 -2.66 -12.06 -4.64
CA ALA A 76 -4.08 -12.29 -4.90
C ALA A 76 -4.85 -10.98 -4.82
N GLN A 77 -4.57 -10.22 -3.76
CA GLN A 77 -5.18 -8.94 -3.40
C GLN A 77 -4.14 -8.10 -2.65
N TYR A 78 -4.16 -6.79 -2.86
CA TYR A 78 -3.30 -5.81 -2.20
C TYR A 78 -4.17 -4.69 -1.61
N ASP A 79 -4.43 -4.75 -0.32
CA ASP A 79 -5.22 -3.73 0.36
C ASP A 79 -4.27 -2.78 1.10
N GLY A 80 -4.37 -1.50 0.79
CA GLY A 80 -3.67 -0.43 1.48
C GLY A 80 -4.56 0.33 2.43
N THR A 81 -3.99 0.82 3.52
CA THR A 81 -4.69 1.67 4.48
C THR A 81 -3.86 2.88 4.83
N ASP A 82 -4.53 4.01 5.08
CA ASP A 82 -3.91 5.19 5.67
C ASP A 82 -4.93 5.90 6.57
N ASN A 83 -4.45 6.60 7.60
CA ASN A 83 -5.33 7.38 8.47
C ASN A 83 -5.53 8.82 7.95
N ALA A 84 -4.79 9.22 6.92
CA ALA A 84 -4.98 10.47 6.20
C ALA A 84 -5.77 10.25 4.91
N MET A 85 -6.95 10.86 4.79
CA MET A 85 -7.80 10.75 3.60
C MET A 85 -7.08 11.21 2.32
N ALA A 86 -6.25 12.25 2.41
CA ALA A 86 -5.46 12.73 1.27
C ALA A 86 -4.53 11.65 0.69
N CYS A 87 -3.93 10.80 1.53
CA CYS A 87 -3.12 9.66 1.09
C CYS A 87 -3.98 8.58 0.42
N VAL A 88 -5.15 8.28 0.98
CA VAL A 88 -6.10 7.32 0.41
C VAL A 88 -6.56 7.75 -0.98
N GLU A 89 -6.96 9.02 -1.13
CA GLU A 89 -7.38 9.58 -2.41
C GLU A 89 -6.23 9.57 -3.44
N LEU A 90 -5.02 9.96 -3.02
CA LEU A 90 -3.85 9.93 -3.90
C LEU A 90 -3.52 8.50 -4.35
N SER A 91 -3.52 7.56 -3.41
CA SER A 91 -3.28 6.16 -3.70
C SER A 91 -4.30 5.61 -4.68
N ASN A 92 -5.60 5.81 -4.45
CA ASN A 92 -6.64 5.33 -5.36
C ASN A 92 -6.51 5.94 -6.76
N LYS A 93 -6.16 7.24 -6.89
CA LYS A 93 -5.85 7.84 -8.20
C LYS A 93 -4.67 7.16 -8.90
N VAL A 94 -3.61 6.81 -8.16
CA VAL A 94 -2.46 6.09 -8.71
C VAL A 94 -2.85 4.68 -9.16
N LEU A 95 -3.62 3.95 -8.35
CA LEU A 95 -4.07 2.59 -8.66
C LEU A 95 -5.01 2.56 -9.87
N GLU A 96 -5.90 3.57 -9.99
CA GLU A 96 -6.78 3.75 -11.14
C GLU A 96 -5.98 4.03 -12.43
N ALA A 97 -5.02 4.96 -12.37
CA ALA A 97 -4.17 5.29 -13.52
C ALA A 97 -3.32 4.10 -14.00
N LEU A 98 -2.95 3.19 -13.09
CA LEU A 98 -2.25 1.94 -13.40
C LEU A 98 -3.18 0.80 -13.83
N GLN A 99 -4.50 0.99 -13.74
CA GLN A 99 -5.53 -0.01 -14.06
C GLN A 99 -5.40 -1.32 -13.28
N ILE A 100 -5.01 -1.24 -12.00
CA ILE A 100 -4.81 -2.41 -11.10
C ILE A 100 -5.86 -2.51 -9.98
N HIS A 101 -6.97 -1.80 -10.12
CA HIS A 101 -8.03 -1.71 -9.11
C HIS A 101 -8.83 -3.02 -8.92
N ASP A 102 -8.70 -3.96 -9.87
CA ASP A 102 -9.19 -5.33 -9.75
C ASP A 102 -8.51 -6.09 -8.60
N LYS A 103 -7.28 -5.67 -8.25
CA LYS A 103 -6.42 -6.35 -7.29
C LYS A 103 -5.92 -5.47 -6.16
N ALA A 104 -5.84 -4.16 -6.36
CA ALA A 104 -5.28 -3.22 -5.40
C ALA A 104 -6.27 -2.11 -5.06
N LYS A 105 -6.49 -1.86 -3.77
CA LYS A 105 -7.40 -0.82 -3.28
C LYS A 105 -6.81 -0.12 -2.05
N ALA A 106 -7.09 1.17 -1.89
CA ALA A 106 -6.73 1.92 -0.70
C ALA A 106 -7.99 2.33 0.09
N TYR A 107 -7.94 2.16 1.41
CA TYR A 107 -9.04 2.45 2.33
C TYR A 107 -8.59 3.43 3.40
N TRP A 108 -9.52 4.26 3.86
CA TRP A 108 -9.29 5.05 5.05
C TRP A 108 -9.46 4.17 6.28
N PHE A 109 -8.39 4.00 7.05
CA PHE A 109 -8.40 3.20 8.27
C PHE A 109 -7.23 3.59 9.18
N ASP A 110 -7.52 3.84 10.47
CA ASP A 110 -6.46 4.02 11.48
C ASP A 110 -6.03 2.64 11.99
N ALA A 111 -4.79 2.25 11.67
CA ALA A 111 -4.18 1.00 12.07
C ALA A 111 -4.22 0.75 13.60
N LYS A 112 -4.35 1.80 14.43
CA LYS A 112 -4.56 1.63 15.89
C LYS A 112 -5.82 0.83 16.23
N ASN A 113 -6.79 0.79 15.32
CA ASN A 113 -8.04 0.06 15.47
C ASN A 113 -8.00 -1.35 14.86
N LEU A 114 -6.83 -1.86 14.44
CA LEU A 114 -6.67 -3.20 13.85
C LEU A 114 -7.27 -4.32 14.71
N THR A 115 -7.18 -4.21 16.03
CA THR A 115 -7.75 -5.21 16.96
C THR A 115 -9.27 -5.35 16.81
N GLN A 116 -9.97 -4.28 16.44
CA GLN A 116 -11.42 -4.29 16.25
C GLN A 116 -11.84 -5.11 15.01
N LEU A 117 -10.97 -5.20 14.00
CA LEU A 117 -11.17 -6.06 12.81
C LEU A 117 -10.94 -7.55 13.14
N ALA A 118 -10.03 -7.85 14.05
CA ALA A 118 -9.73 -9.23 14.46
C ALA A 118 -10.85 -9.84 15.34
N GLU A 119 -11.59 -9.00 16.07
CA GLU A 119 -12.62 -9.42 17.02
C GLU A 119 -14.02 -9.57 16.38
N ASN A 120 -14.27 -8.99 15.19
CA ASN A 120 -15.57 -9.05 14.51
C ASN A 120 -15.44 -9.25 12.98
N PRO A 121 -15.07 -10.44 12.48
CA PRO A 121 -14.84 -10.69 11.05
C PRO A 121 -16.09 -10.63 10.16
N THR A 122 -17.28 -10.30 10.70
CA THR A 122 -18.57 -10.35 9.97
C THR A 122 -19.37 -9.04 9.98
N GLN A 123 -18.85 -7.92 10.51
CA GLN A 123 -19.50 -6.63 10.33
C GLN A 123 -18.86 -5.82 9.21
N ASN A 124 -19.47 -5.97 8.03
CA ASN A 124 -19.68 -4.95 6.99
C ASN A 124 -18.45 -4.29 6.35
N LEU A 125 -18.10 -4.84 5.18
CA LEU A 125 -17.43 -4.14 4.08
C LEU A 125 -18.38 -3.13 3.39
N ASP A 126 -19.09 -2.32 4.17
CA ASP A 126 -19.84 -1.17 3.65
C ASP A 126 -19.21 0.10 4.25
N TYR A 127 -18.09 0.51 3.67
CA TYR A 127 -17.56 1.85 3.90
C TYR A 127 -18.30 2.80 2.94
N GLN A 128 -19.28 3.54 3.47
CA GLN A 128 -19.85 4.74 2.85
C GLN A 128 -18.85 5.90 2.94
#